data_AF-A0A9J6DZY6-F1
#
_entry.id   AF-A0A9J6DZY6-F1
#
_cell.length_a   1.000
_cell.length_b   1.000
_cell.length_c   1.000
_cell.angle_alpha   90.00
_cell.angle_beta   90.00
_cell.angle_gamma   90.00
#
_symmetry.space_group_name_H-M   'P 1'
#
loop_
_entity.id
_entity.type
_entity.pdbx_description
1 polymer ?
#
loop_
_entity_poly.entity_id
_entity_poly.type
_entity_poly.pdbx_seq_one_letter_code
_entity_poly.pdbx_strand_id
1 'polypeptide(L)'
;MQSPQPGFDPVTCSITAASLVCMVSVVDFRGSWKQAFDDRTATRELFHESDSRSTSVIMVHQTGRFRFAKCPDLRAMVVELPYEKPGRASMSAASVSLSGICTPASGCVTPAM
;
A
#
# COMPACT_ATOMS: atom_id res chain seq x y z
N MET A 1 -8.32 -32.99 22.82
CA MET A 1 -9.32 -32.20 22.08
C MET A 1 -9.18 -30.75 22.51
N GLN A 2 -8.40 -29.96 21.77
CA GLN A 2 -8.18 -28.54 22.06
C GLN A 2 -9.19 -27.76 21.22
N SER A 3 -10.09 -27.02 21.88
CA SER A 3 -11.06 -26.14 21.21
C SER A 3 -10.32 -24.98 20.49
N PRO A 4 -10.83 -24.50 19.35
CA PRO A 4 -10.16 -23.46 18.57
C PRO A 4 -10.13 -22.14 19.35
N GLN A 5 -8.97 -21.50 19.44
CA GLN A 5 -8.84 -20.15 19.97
C GLN A 5 -9.53 -19.17 18.99
N PRO A 6 -10.46 -18.31 19.44
CA PRO A 6 -11.03 -17.28 18.58
C PRO A 6 -9.93 -16.27 18.22
N GLY A 7 -9.79 -16.05 16.91
CA GLY A 7 -8.80 -15.17 16.33
C GLY A 7 -9.00 -13.71 16.71
N PHE A 8 -7.89 -12.99 16.71
CA PHE A 8 -7.81 -11.53 16.84
C PHE A 8 -8.98 -10.83 16.14
N ASP A 9 -9.89 -10.28 16.95
CA ASP A 9 -10.95 -9.38 16.55
C ASP A 9 -10.39 -7.95 16.52
N PRO A 10 -10.23 -7.33 15.33
CA PRO A 10 -9.88 -5.93 15.26
C PRO A 10 -11.03 -5.11 15.85
N VAL A 11 -10.70 -4.28 16.85
CA VAL A 11 -11.62 -3.42 17.62
C VAL A 11 -12.72 -2.81 16.74
N THR A 12 -13.84 -3.52 16.64
CA THR A 12 -15.07 -3.04 16.02
C THR A 12 -15.98 -2.68 17.18
N CYS A 13 -15.91 -1.42 17.61
CA CYS A 13 -16.83 -0.91 18.61
C CYS A 13 -18.22 -0.74 17.97
N SER A 14 -19.05 -1.80 18.01
CA SER A 14 -20.45 -1.72 17.62
C SER A 14 -21.27 -1.05 18.72
N ILE A 15 -21.61 0.22 18.53
CA ILE A 15 -22.43 1.00 19.48
C ILE A 15 -23.84 0.41 19.52
N THR A 16 -24.26 -0.10 20.69
CA THR A 16 -25.59 -0.68 20.93
C THR A 16 -26.34 0.17 21.96
N ALA A 17 -27.67 0.04 22.08
CA ALA A 17 -28.48 0.78 23.06
C ALA A 17 -28.06 0.56 24.53
N ALA A 18 -27.30 -0.50 24.82
CA ALA A 18 -26.72 -0.78 26.14
C ALA A 18 -25.29 -0.22 26.33
N SER A 19 -24.71 0.42 25.32
CA SER A 19 -23.37 1.00 25.40
C SER A 19 -23.40 2.30 26.22
N LEU A 20 -22.71 2.31 27.38
CA LEU A 20 -22.68 3.46 28.30
C LEU A 20 -21.52 4.44 28.04
N VAL A 21 -20.43 3.98 27.42
CA VAL A 21 -19.24 4.78 27.07
C VAL A 21 -18.68 4.31 25.73
N CYS A 22 -18.26 5.25 24.88
CA CYS A 22 -17.54 4.97 23.64
C CYS A 22 -16.27 5.82 23.58
N MET A 23 -15.14 5.20 23.23
CA MET A 23 -13.87 5.89 22.96
C MET A 23 -13.57 5.79 21.47
N VAL A 24 -13.41 6.95 20.82
CA VAL A 24 -13.17 7.05 19.39
C VAL A 24 -11.82 7.72 19.17
N SER A 25 -10.97 7.10 18.35
CA SER A 25 -9.71 7.68 17.86
C SER A 25 -9.79 7.82 16.34
N VAL A 26 -9.74 9.05 15.84
CA VAL A 26 -9.72 9.33 14.39
C VAL A 26 -8.38 9.96 14.05
N VAL A 27 -7.68 9.35 13.11
CA VAL A 27 -6.43 9.89 12.55
C VAL A 27 -6.72 10.27 11.10
N ASP A 28 -6.67 11.56 10.79
CA ASP A 28 -6.76 12.09 9.43
C ASP A 28 -5.39 12.61 9.00
N PHE A 29 -4.88 12.10 7.89
CA PHE A 29 -3.59 12.51 7.34
C PHE A 29 -3.80 13.25 6.02
N ARG A 30 -3.45 14.54 6.02
CA ARG A 30 -3.44 15.40 4.84
C ARG A 30 -2.08 16.06 4.73
N GLY A 31 -1.41 15.84 3.60
CA GLY A 31 -0.16 16.49 3.27
C GLY A 31 -0.13 16.80 1.78
N SER A 32 0.32 18.01 1.43
CA SER A 32 0.63 18.35 0.04
C SER A 32 1.95 17.70 -0.34
N TRP A 33 2.07 17.11 -1.53
CA TRP A 33 3.34 16.63 -2.03
C TRP A 33 4.26 17.81 -2.32
N LYS A 34 5.56 17.69 -2.02
CA LYS A 34 6.55 18.73 -2.38
C LYS A 34 6.63 18.91 -3.90
N GLN A 35 6.46 17.81 -4.62
CA GLN A 35 6.24 17.81 -6.06
C GLN A 35 4.91 17.11 -6.31
N ALA A 36 3.88 17.88 -6.65
CA ALA A 36 2.54 17.37 -6.91
C ALA A 36 2.47 16.61 -8.25
N PHE A 37 1.57 15.64 -8.30
CA PHE A 37 1.21 14.95 -9.52
C PHE A 37 0.41 15.90 -10.44
N ASP A 38 0.61 15.81 -11.74
CA ASP A 38 -0.21 16.52 -12.72
C ASP A 38 -1.46 15.70 -13.02
N ASP A 39 -2.64 16.24 -12.75
CA ASP A 39 -3.94 15.57 -12.97
C ASP A 39 -4.12 15.12 -14.42
N ARG A 40 -3.46 15.76 -15.38
CA ARG A 40 -3.50 15.38 -16.81
C ARG A 40 -2.83 14.04 -17.10
N THR A 41 -2.01 13.55 -16.17
CA THR A 41 -1.34 12.27 -16.26
C THR A 41 -2.16 11.12 -15.68
N ALA A 42 -3.32 11.42 -15.08
CA ALA A 42 -4.21 10.40 -14.53
C ALA A 42 -4.83 9.56 -15.65
N THR A 43 -4.43 8.30 -15.74
CA THR A 43 -4.85 7.35 -16.78
C THR A 43 -5.55 6.15 -16.15
N ARG A 44 -6.48 5.55 -16.90
CA ARG A 44 -7.19 4.35 -16.45
C ARG A 44 -6.40 3.11 -16.84
N GLU A 45 -5.92 2.38 -15.85
CA GLU A 45 -5.00 1.24 -16.01
C GLU A 45 -5.45 0.04 -15.17
N LEU A 46 -4.89 -1.13 -15.46
CA LEU A 46 -5.18 -2.36 -14.72
C LEU A 46 -4.27 -2.45 -13.50
N PHE A 47 -4.88 -2.55 -12.32
CA PHE A 47 -4.21 -2.93 -11.08
C PHE A 47 -4.42 -4.41 -10.82
N HIS A 48 -3.33 -5.15 -10.69
CA HIS A 48 -3.35 -6.59 -10.43
C HIS A 48 -3.41 -6.82 -8.91
N GLU A 49 -4.57 -7.23 -8.40
CA GLU A 49 -4.76 -7.58 -6.99
C GLU A 49 -4.21 -8.98 -6.69
N SER A 50 -4.32 -9.89 -7.67
CA SER A 50 -3.73 -11.22 -7.67
C SER A 50 -3.48 -11.71 -9.10
N ASP A 51 -2.83 -12.86 -9.26
CA ASP A 51 -2.55 -13.46 -10.59
C ASP A 51 -3.81 -13.61 -11.47
N SER A 52 -4.98 -13.81 -10.86
CA SER A 52 -6.25 -14.05 -11.55
C SER A 52 -7.21 -12.87 -11.50
N ARG A 53 -6.94 -11.84 -10.69
CA ARG A 53 -7.87 -10.73 -10.44
C ARG A 53 -7.21 -9.40 -10.73
N SER A 54 -7.74 -8.72 -11.73
CA SER A 54 -7.31 -7.38 -12.12
C SER A 54 -8.50 -6.43 -12.11
N THR A 55 -8.31 -5.24 -11.57
CA THR A 55 -9.33 -4.20 -11.52
C THR A 55 -8.83 -2.95 -12.24
N SER A 56 -9.71 -2.32 -12.99
CA SER A 56 -9.37 -1.04 -13.65
C SER A 56 -9.46 0.11 -12.64
N VAL A 57 -8.33 0.78 -12.41
CA VAL A 57 -8.17 1.90 -11.48
C VAL A 57 -7.64 3.14 -12.22
N ILE A 58 -7.74 4.31 -11.58
CA ILE A 58 -7.04 5.50 -12.06
C ILE A 58 -5.64 5.51 -11.46
N MET A 59 -4.63 5.46 -12.33
CA MET A 59 -3.21 5.58 -11.99
C MET A 59 -2.74 6.99 -12.29
N VAL A 60 -1.99 7.59 -11.36
CA VAL A 60 -1.35 8.90 -11.56
C VAL A 60 0.14 8.71 -11.79
N HIS A 61 0.71 9.47 -12.74
CA HIS A 61 2.08 9.28 -13.18
C HIS A 61 2.91 10.55 -12.98
N GLN A 62 4.14 10.40 -12.50
CA GLN A 62 5.09 11.50 -12.49
C GLN A 62 6.49 10.99 -12.74
N THR A 63 7.28 11.80 -13.45
CA THR A 63 8.70 11.55 -13.65
C THR A 63 9.49 12.70 -13.02
N GLY A 64 10.49 12.36 -12.22
CA GLY A 64 11.25 13.35 -11.46
C GLY A 64 12.45 12.72 -10.77
N ARG A 65 13.22 13.56 -10.07
CA ARG A 65 14.38 13.11 -9.30
C ARG A 65 13.94 12.77 -7.88
N PHE A 66 13.72 11.48 -7.62
CA PHE A 66 13.34 10.96 -6.31
C PHE A 66 14.48 10.16 -5.68
N ARG A 67 14.52 10.12 -4.35
CA ARG A 67 15.34 9.15 -3.64
C ARG A 67 14.67 7.80 -3.78
N PHE A 68 15.40 6.83 -4.30
CA PHE A 68 14.93 5.45 -4.40
C PHE A 68 16.03 4.50 -3.96
N ALA A 69 15.64 3.34 -3.45
CA ALA A 69 16.53 2.28 -3.06
C ALA A 69 15.96 0.94 -3.53
N LYS A 70 16.84 0.04 -3.94
CA LYS A 70 16.48 -1.37 -4.13
C LYS A 70 16.76 -2.09 -2.82
N CYS A 71 15.80 -2.87 -2.35
CA CYS A 71 15.94 -3.74 -1.20
C CYS A 71 15.85 -5.20 -1.69
N PRO A 72 17.01 -5.84 -1.99
CA PRO A 72 17.03 -7.20 -2.50
C PRO A 72 16.39 -8.21 -1.54
N ASP A 73 16.63 -8.03 -0.24
CA ASP A 73 16.12 -8.92 0.82
C ASP A 73 14.59 -8.98 0.85
N LEU A 74 13.94 -7.86 0.51
CA LEU A 74 12.48 -7.74 0.43
C LEU A 74 11.94 -7.92 -1.00
N ARG A 75 12.82 -8.18 -1.98
CA ARG A 75 12.48 -8.18 -3.42
C ARG A 75 11.66 -6.96 -3.83
N ALA A 76 12.07 -5.80 -3.32
CA ALA A 76 11.30 -4.57 -3.39
C ALA A 76 12.12 -3.40 -3.93
N MET A 77 11.43 -2.47 -4.59
CA MET A 77 11.94 -1.13 -4.85
C MET A 77 11.19 -0.13 -3.99
N VAL A 78 11.93 0.70 -3.27
CA VAL A 78 11.37 1.74 -2.41
C VAL A 78 11.65 3.10 -3.04
N VAL A 79 10.64 3.93 -3.18
CA VAL A 79 10.77 5.33 -3.60
C VAL A 79 10.22 6.24 -2.51
N GLU A 80 10.95 7.30 -2.19
CA GLU A 80 10.53 8.31 -1.23
C GLU A 80 9.83 9.46 -1.96
N LEU A 81 8.59 9.72 -1.58
CA LEU A 81 7.80 10.86 -2.04
C LEU A 81 7.72 11.89 -0.90
N PRO A 82 8.47 13.00 -0.99
CA PRO A 82 8.50 14.00 0.06
C PRO A 82 7.21 14.82 0.04
N TYR A 83 6.63 15.03 1.22
CA TYR A 83 5.60 16.04 1.41
C TYR A 83 6.24 17.43 1.47
N GLU A 84 5.46 18.44 1.06
CA GLU A 84 5.77 19.83 1.29
C GLU A 84 5.89 20.03 2.80
N LYS A 85 6.89 20.80 3.25
CA LYS A 85 7.17 20.96 4.68
C LYS A 85 6.26 22.06 5.26
N PRO A 86 5.18 21.76 6.01
CA PRO A 86 4.81 22.64 7.10
C PRO A 86 5.82 22.40 8.24
N GLY A 87 6.14 23.43 9.01
CA GLY A 87 7.08 23.31 10.12
C GLY A 87 6.76 22.16 11.10
N ARG A 88 7.81 21.66 11.75
CA ARG A 88 7.85 20.68 12.87
C ARG A 88 7.32 19.25 12.66
N ALA A 89 6.58 18.91 11.61
CA ALA A 89 6.18 17.52 11.33
C ALA A 89 6.32 17.18 9.84
N SER A 90 7.45 16.58 9.46
CA SER A 90 7.69 16.10 8.10
C SER A 90 7.29 14.63 8.02
N MET A 91 6.30 14.29 7.20
CA MET A 91 5.99 12.91 6.84
C MET A 91 6.71 12.57 5.53
N SER A 92 7.10 11.31 5.38
CA SER A 92 7.72 10.77 4.16
C SER A 92 6.96 9.51 3.77
N ALA A 93 6.33 9.49 2.60
CA ALA A 93 5.72 8.28 2.07
C ALA A 93 6.79 7.46 1.34
N ALA A 94 6.97 6.21 1.76
CA ALA A 94 7.77 5.24 1.05
C ALA A 94 6.79 4.33 0.28
N SER A 95 6.79 4.42 -1.05
CA SER A 95 6.06 3.45 -1.87
C SER A 95 6.96 2.25 -2.12
N VAL A 96 6.50 1.06 -1.74
CA VAL A 96 7.20 -0.20 -1.94
C VAL A 96 6.57 -0.90 -3.14
N SER A 97 7.28 -0.94 -4.25
CA SER A 97 6.91 -1.79 -5.38
C SER A 97 7.49 -3.18 -5.13
N LEU A 98 6.63 -4.14 -4.79
CA LEU A 98 6.99 -5.55 -4.62
C LEU A 98 6.88 -6.24 -5.97
N SER A 99 8.00 -6.39 -6.68
CA SER A 99 8.04 -7.12 -7.96
C SER A 99 8.05 -8.65 -7.77
N GLY A 100 7.51 -9.16 -6.66
CA GLY A 100 7.74 -10.54 -6.22
C GLY A 100 6.61 -11.24 -5.45
N ILE A 101 5.42 -10.64 -5.33
CA ILE A 101 4.27 -11.33 -4.68
C ILE A 101 3.70 -12.43 -5.59
N CYS A 102 3.96 -12.34 -6.90
CA CYS A 102 3.53 -13.31 -7.90
C CYS A 102 4.73 -14.15 -8.38
N THR A 103 5.20 -15.06 -7.54
CA THR A 103 5.92 -16.23 -8.06
C THR A 103 5.30 -17.49 -7.47
N PRO A 104 4.51 -18.26 -8.24
CA PRO A 104 4.29 -19.65 -7.89
C PRO A 104 5.67 -20.34 -7.94
N ALA A 105 6.15 -20.73 -6.76
CA ALA A 105 7.23 -21.68 -6.64
C ALA A 105 6.72 -23.03 -7.19
N SER A 106 7.04 -23.33 -8.45
CA SER A 106 7.43 -24.65 -8.98
C SER A 106 7.06 -24.78 -10.46
N GLY A 107 8.06 -25.05 -11.30
CA GLY A 107 7.83 -25.77 -12.57
C GLY A 107 8.01 -24.98 -13.86
N CYS A 108 9.11 -24.25 -14.06
CA CYS A 108 9.62 -24.03 -15.41
C CYS A 108 10.55 -25.18 -15.79
N VAL A 109 10.02 -26.22 -16.42
CA VAL A 109 10.82 -27.18 -17.18
C VAL A 109 11.30 -26.45 -18.44
N THR A 110 12.61 -26.23 -18.55
CA THR A 110 13.22 -25.77 -19.80
C THR A 110 13.03 -26.83 -20.89
N PRO A 111 12.70 -26.46 -22.14
CA PRO A 111 12.78 -27.39 -23.24
C PRO A 111 14.27 -27.61 -23.54
N ALA A 112 14.72 -28.86 -23.42
CA ALA A 112 15.95 -29.28 -24.06
C ALA A 112 15.65 -29.68 -25.50
N MET A 113 16.59 -29.30 -26.35
CA MET A 113 16.77 -29.51 -27.80
C MET A 113 16.20 -30.81 -28.37
#